data_AF-A0A350EVZ5-F1
#
_entry.id   AF-A0A350EVZ5-F1
#
_cell.length_a   1.000
_cell.length_b   1.000
_cell.length_c   1.000
_cell.angle_alpha   90.00
_cell.angle_beta   90.00
_cell.angle_gamma   90.00
#
_symmetry.space_group_name_H-M   'P 1'
#
loop_
_entity.id
_entity.type
_entity.pdbx_description
1 polymer ?
#
loop_
_entity_poly.entity_id
_entity_poly.type
_entity_poly.pdbx_seq_one_letter_code
_entity_poly.pdbx_strand_id
1 'polypeptide(L)'
;YYQNLATTVYLFRRDAEAYYGFNEQQVFDRALELYRKALELTPGSFEVANDLAQTYYGITPFRQEDAMSAWRDALELATTEAERQGVYIHFARLEIRVGHFSSASNHLNRVTIPEYKELKNRLFRLIESKQSPKPDAGPDPAAEPSQP
;
A
#
# COMPACT_ATOMS: atom_id res chain seq x y z
N TYR A 1 -3.47 18.55 -16.01
CA TYR A 1 -2.43 19.28 -15.25
C TYR A 1 -2.38 18.86 -13.79
N TYR A 2 -3.51 18.79 -13.07
CA TYR A 2 -3.51 18.45 -11.64
C TYR A 2 -2.89 17.09 -11.28
N GLN A 3 -3.13 16.02 -12.03
CA GLN A 3 -2.49 14.72 -11.79
C GLN A 3 -0.95 14.82 -11.88
N ASN A 4 -0.41 15.38 -12.97
CA ASN A 4 1.04 15.56 -13.12
C ASN A 4 1.65 16.43 -12.02
N LEU A 5 0.95 17.48 -11.59
CA LEU A 5 1.39 18.32 -10.48
C LEU A 5 1.37 17.54 -9.16
N ALA A 6 0.32 16.75 -8.89
CA ALA A 6 0.24 15.88 -7.73
C ALA A 6 1.41 14.89 -7.69
N THR A 7 1.69 14.22 -8.81
CA THR A 7 2.82 13.30 -8.97
C THR A 7 4.15 14.02 -8.75
N THR A 8 4.30 15.23 -9.25
CA THR A 8 5.51 16.04 -9.03
C THR A 8 5.70 16.37 -7.56
N VAL A 9 4.64 16.84 -6.88
CA VAL A 9 4.67 17.15 -5.44
C VAL A 9 5.00 15.90 -4.63
N TYR A 10 4.46 14.73 -5.00
CA TYR A 10 4.71 13.48 -4.32
C TYR A 10 6.12 12.90 -4.55
N LEU A 11 6.66 12.99 -5.77
CA LEU A 11 7.99 12.44 -6.09
C LEU A 11 9.13 13.36 -5.64
N PHE A 12 8.97 14.67 -5.78
CA PHE A 12 9.96 15.69 -5.44
C PHE A 12 9.64 16.35 -4.10
N ARG A 13 9.42 15.54 -3.06
CA ARG A 13 8.90 16.05 -1.76
C ARG A 13 9.79 17.09 -1.12
N ARG A 14 11.11 16.92 -1.17
CA ARG A 14 12.07 17.88 -0.59
C ARG A 14 12.00 19.24 -1.29
N ASP A 15 11.85 19.24 -2.60
CA ASP A 15 11.69 20.47 -3.37
C ASP A 15 10.33 21.11 -3.09
N ALA A 16 9.28 20.30 -2.95
CA ALA A 16 7.95 20.78 -2.56
C ALA A 16 7.93 21.36 -1.12
N GLU A 17 8.59 20.70 -0.16
CA GLU A 17 8.78 21.21 1.21
C GLU A 17 9.43 22.60 1.17
N ALA A 18 10.53 22.76 0.44
CA ALA A 18 11.23 24.03 0.31
C ALA A 18 10.40 25.10 -0.42
N TYR A 19 9.73 24.73 -1.52
CA TYR A 19 8.95 25.66 -2.34
C TYR A 19 7.70 26.17 -1.63
N TYR A 20 6.96 25.29 -0.95
CA TYR A 20 5.71 25.64 -0.25
C TYR A 20 5.91 26.04 1.21
N GLY A 21 7.12 25.84 1.77
CA GLY A 21 7.35 25.98 3.21
C GLY A 21 6.58 24.93 4.01
N PHE A 22 6.38 23.75 3.44
CA PHE A 22 5.63 22.65 4.03
C PHE A 22 6.54 21.68 4.78
N ASN A 23 5.97 21.01 5.78
CA ASN A 23 6.53 19.76 6.28
C ASN A 23 6.08 18.56 5.41
N GLU A 24 6.68 17.40 5.65
CA GLU A 24 6.41 16.20 4.83
C GLU A 24 4.93 15.79 4.81
N GLN A 25 4.23 15.89 5.95
CA GLN A 25 2.80 15.57 6.02
C GLN A 25 1.97 16.51 5.15
N GLN A 26 2.27 17.80 5.19
CA GLN A 26 1.60 18.81 4.37
C GLN A 26 1.87 18.59 2.88
N VAL A 27 3.05 18.10 2.50
CA VAL A 27 3.35 17.70 1.11
C VAL A 27 2.49 16.54 0.66
N PHE A 28 2.32 15.50 1.49
CA PHE A 28 1.42 14.40 1.18
C PHE A 28 -0.05 14.86 1.08
N ASP A 29 -0.51 15.68 2.03
CA ASP A 29 -1.87 16.24 2.00
C ASP A 29 -2.10 17.05 0.73
N ARG A 30 -1.09 17.82 0.31
CA ARG A 30 -1.14 18.59 -0.94
C ARG A 30 -1.22 17.70 -2.17
N ALA A 31 -0.42 16.64 -2.25
CA ALA A 31 -0.49 15.68 -3.35
C ALA A 31 -1.88 15.04 -3.42
N LEU A 32 -2.42 14.58 -2.29
CA LEU A 32 -3.77 14.00 -2.21
C LEU A 32 -4.85 15.00 -2.63
N GLU A 33 -4.78 16.26 -2.20
CA GLU A 33 -5.70 17.32 -2.63
C GLU A 33 -5.67 17.52 -4.15
N LEU A 34 -4.47 17.54 -4.74
CA LEU A 34 -4.30 17.71 -6.18
C LEU A 34 -4.84 16.53 -6.97
N TYR A 35 -4.66 15.29 -6.49
CA TYR A 35 -5.29 14.12 -7.11
C TYR A 35 -6.82 14.16 -7.00
N ARG A 36 -7.39 14.57 -5.86
CA ARG A 36 -8.85 14.74 -5.72
C ARG A 36 -9.39 15.76 -6.72
N LYS A 37 -8.71 16.90 -6.88
CA LYS A 37 -9.05 17.90 -7.91
C LYS A 37 -8.94 17.34 -9.34
N ALA A 38 -7.98 16.46 -9.59
CA ALA A 38 -7.90 15.78 -10.88
C ALA A 38 -9.11 14.87 -11.11
N LEU A 39 -9.56 14.11 -10.10
CA LEU A 39 -10.77 13.29 -10.18
C LEU A 39 -12.06 14.10 -10.34
N GLU A 40 -12.15 15.29 -9.75
CA GLU A 40 -13.30 16.20 -9.97
C GLU A 40 -13.43 16.62 -11.45
N LEU A 41 -12.29 16.82 -12.12
CA LEU A 41 -12.25 17.23 -13.53
C LEU A 41 -12.38 16.05 -14.51
N THR A 42 -11.94 14.87 -14.10
CA THR A 42 -12.08 13.62 -14.87
C THR A 42 -12.71 12.53 -13.99
N PRO A 43 -14.03 12.63 -13.70
CA PRO A 43 -14.73 11.61 -12.94
C PRO A 43 -14.64 10.28 -13.69
N GLY A 44 -14.19 9.23 -12.99
CA GLY A 44 -14.03 7.90 -13.59
C GLY A 44 -12.63 7.55 -14.08
N SER A 45 -11.63 8.41 -13.89
CA SER A 45 -10.24 8.04 -14.19
C SER A 45 -9.69 7.05 -13.16
N PHE A 46 -9.62 5.77 -13.53
CA PHE A 46 -8.98 4.74 -12.73
C PHE A 46 -7.51 5.07 -12.43
N GLU A 47 -6.76 5.55 -13.42
CA GLU A 47 -5.34 5.89 -13.28
C GLU A 47 -5.12 6.92 -12.15
N VAL A 48 -5.92 7.99 -12.13
CA VAL A 48 -5.82 9.03 -11.11
C VAL A 48 -6.22 8.49 -9.73
N ALA A 49 -7.27 7.67 -9.66
CA ALA A 49 -7.69 7.06 -8.39
C ALA A 49 -6.63 6.08 -7.85
N ASN A 50 -5.99 5.32 -8.73
CA ASN A 50 -4.89 4.44 -8.41
C ASN A 50 -3.67 5.21 -7.88
N ASP A 51 -3.29 6.33 -8.52
CA ASP A 51 -2.18 7.18 -8.05
C ASP A 51 -2.47 7.80 -6.68
N LEU A 52 -3.71 8.26 -6.46
CA LEU A 52 -4.18 8.74 -5.17
C LEU A 52 -4.04 7.66 -4.10
N ALA A 53 -4.54 6.45 -4.37
CA ALA A 53 -4.50 5.34 -3.43
C ALA A 53 -3.07 4.88 -3.11
N GLN A 54 -2.16 4.89 -4.10
CA GLN A 54 -0.75 4.57 -3.90
C GLN A 54 -0.02 5.60 -3.04
N THR A 55 -0.41 6.87 -3.08
CA THR A 55 0.22 7.96 -2.32
C THR A 55 0.26 7.66 -0.81
N TYR A 56 -0.77 7.00 -0.28
CA TYR A 56 -0.83 6.65 1.14
C TYR A 56 0.30 5.73 1.62
N TYR A 57 0.94 4.95 0.74
CA TYR A 57 2.07 4.11 1.14
C TYR A 57 3.32 4.92 1.52
N GLY A 58 3.42 6.18 1.07
CA GLY A 58 4.51 7.09 1.45
C GLY A 58 4.34 7.74 2.81
N ILE A 59 3.12 7.73 3.38
CA ILE A 59 2.79 8.51 4.57
C ILE A 59 3.17 7.77 5.86
N THR A 60 3.89 8.46 6.75
CA THR A 60 4.24 7.97 8.09
C THR A 60 3.81 8.99 9.16
N PRO A 61 2.98 8.64 10.15
CA PRO A 61 2.38 7.33 10.38
C PRO A 61 1.38 6.94 9.28
N PHE A 62 1.25 5.64 9.05
CA PHE A 62 0.43 5.13 7.96
C PHE A 62 -1.06 5.38 8.20
N ARG A 63 -1.74 6.00 7.23
CA ARG A 63 -3.17 6.29 7.26
C ARG A 63 -3.97 5.14 6.66
N GLN A 64 -4.13 4.09 7.45
CA GLN A 64 -4.66 2.81 6.99
C GLN A 64 -6.09 2.87 6.44
N GLU A 65 -7.00 3.52 7.17
CA GLU A 65 -8.41 3.59 6.78
C GLU A 65 -8.57 4.39 5.49
N ASP A 66 -7.87 5.52 5.37
CA ASP A 66 -7.85 6.34 4.17
C ASP A 66 -7.29 5.56 2.96
N ALA A 67 -6.20 4.81 3.15
CA ALA A 67 -5.64 3.96 2.10
C ALA A 67 -6.64 2.89 1.64
N MET A 68 -7.29 2.21 2.58
CA MET A 68 -8.32 1.21 2.26
C MET A 68 -9.51 1.83 1.53
N SER A 69 -9.95 3.03 1.93
CA SER A 69 -11.03 3.74 1.23
C SER A 69 -10.63 4.08 -0.20
N ALA A 70 -9.44 4.66 -0.40
CA ALA A 70 -8.97 5.05 -1.72
C ALA A 70 -8.83 3.85 -2.68
N TRP A 71 -8.42 2.68 -2.19
CA TRP A 71 -8.40 1.47 -3.02
C TRP A 71 -9.80 0.92 -3.34
N ARG A 72 -10.80 1.12 -2.47
CA ARG A 72 -12.19 0.80 -2.80
C ARG A 72 -12.71 1.71 -3.90
N ASP A 73 -12.47 3.01 -3.79
CA ASP A 73 -12.85 3.98 -4.81
C ASP A 73 -12.18 3.63 -6.15
N ALA A 74 -10.88 3.29 -6.15
CA ALA A 74 -10.18 2.84 -7.35
C ALA A 74 -10.78 1.53 -7.93
N LEU A 75 -11.19 0.57 -7.09
CA LEU A 75 -11.85 -0.65 -7.56
C LEU A 75 -13.19 -0.34 -8.25
N GLU A 76 -13.97 0.62 -7.74
CA GLU A 76 -15.24 1.03 -8.36
C GLU A 76 -15.04 1.64 -9.76
N LEU A 77 -13.91 2.30 -9.99
CA LEU A 77 -13.56 2.89 -11.29
C LEU A 77 -12.86 1.92 -12.25
N ALA A 78 -12.44 0.75 -11.78
CA ALA A 78 -11.70 -0.23 -12.58
C ALA A 78 -12.60 -0.87 -13.65
N THR A 79 -12.30 -0.60 -14.92
CA THR A 79 -13.10 -1.08 -16.05
C THR A 79 -12.58 -2.40 -16.61
N THR A 80 -11.28 -2.63 -16.51
CA THR A 80 -10.63 -3.83 -17.02
C THR A 80 -10.33 -4.85 -15.91
N GLU A 81 -10.15 -6.10 -16.30
CA GLU A 81 -9.77 -7.15 -15.35
C GLU A 81 -8.34 -6.95 -14.82
N ALA A 82 -7.44 -6.41 -15.65
CA ALA A 82 -6.07 -6.08 -15.24
C ALA A 82 -6.04 -5.04 -14.12
N GLU A 83 -6.84 -3.98 -14.24
CA GLU A 83 -7.00 -2.95 -13.21
C GLU A 83 -7.57 -3.54 -11.92
N ARG A 84 -8.69 -4.28 -12.00
CA ARG A 84 -9.32 -4.90 -10.81
C ARG A 84 -8.35 -5.84 -10.08
N GLN A 85 -7.63 -6.68 -10.82
CA GLN A 85 -6.66 -7.60 -10.22
C GLN A 85 -5.44 -6.86 -9.65
N GLY A 86 -5.02 -5.76 -10.26
CA GLY A 86 -4.04 -4.85 -9.67
C GLY A 86 -4.51 -4.32 -8.31
N VAL A 87 -5.77 -3.89 -8.21
CA VAL A 87 -6.35 -3.43 -6.94
C VAL A 87 -6.41 -4.55 -5.89
N TYR A 88 -6.74 -5.80 -6.27
CA TYR A 88 -6.70 -6.94 -5.32
C TYR A 88 -5.31 -7.22 -4.76
N ILE A 89 -4.24 -7.00 -5.52
CA ILE A 89 -2.87 -7.06 -4.99
C ILE A 89 -2.68 -6.03 -3.88
N HIS A 90 -3.19 -4.81 -4.05
CA HIS A 90 -3.09 -3.76 -3.04
C HIS A 90 -3.94 -4.03 -1.81
N PHE A 91 -5.17 -4.56 -1.97
CA PHE A 91 -5.96 -5.01 -0.82
C PHE A 91 -5.24 -6.09 -0.02
N ALA A 92 -4.71 -7.11 -0.70
CA ALA A 92 -3.97 -8.16 -0.01
C ALA A 92 -2.76 -7.61 0.77
N ARG A 93 -2.01 -6.65 0.21
CA ARG A 93 -0.89 -5.99 0.90
C ARG A 93 -1.34 -5.25 2.17
N LEU A 94 -2.44 -4.52 2.08
CA LEU A 94 -3.00 -3.79 3.22
C LEU A 94 -3.54 -4.73 4.30
N GLU A 95 -4.25 -5.78 3.89
CA GLU A 95 -4.79 -6.79 4.78
C GLU A 95 -3.69 -7.59 5.51
N ILE A 96 -2.60 -7.92 4.81
CA ILE A 96 -1.41 -8.54 5.43
C ILE A 96 -0.80 -7.62 6.49
N ARG A 97 -0.76 -6.30 6.25
CA ARG A 97 -0.19 -5.33 7.20
C ARG A 97 -0.95 -5.32 8.52
N VAL A 98 -2.26 -5.54 8.48
CA VAL A 98 -3.17 -5.48 9.63
C VAL A 98 -3.48 -6.85 10.22
N GLY A 99 -2.91 -7.92 9.66
CA GLY A 99 -3.09 -9.29 10.14
C GLY A 99 -4.36 -10.00 9.64
N HIS A 100 -5.08 -9.41 8.68
CA HIS A 100 -6.28 -10.01 8.07
C HIS A 100 -5.92 -11.01 6.96
N PHE A 101 -5.19 -12.05 7.32
CA PHE A 101 -4.59 -13.00 6.37
C PHE A 101 -5.62 -13.77 5.53
N SER A 102 -6.77 -14.12 6.10
CA SER A 102 -7.84 -14.80 5.35
C SER A 102 -8.40 -13.93 4.22
N SER A 103 -8.66 -12.65 4.50
CA SER A 103 -9.10 -11.69 3.49
C SER A 103 -8.03 -11.46 2.42
N ALA A 104 -6.76 -11.35 2.85
CA ALA A 104 -5.64 -11.21 1.92
C ALA A 104 -5.55 -12.39 0.95
N SER A 105 -5.62 -13.62 1.46
CA SER A 105 -5.63 -14.83 0.64
C SER A 105 -6.82 -14.87 -0.34
N ASN A 106 -8.01 -14.44 0.10
CA ASN A 106 -9.18 -14.34 -0.77
C ASN A 106 -8.96 -13.37 -1.93
N HIS A 107 -8.40 -12.18 -1.67
CA HIS A 107 -8.05 -11.23 -2.73
C HIS A 107 -6.97 -11.77 -3.66
N LEU A 108 -5.91 -12.40 -3.13
CA LEU A 108 -4.87 -13.02 -3.96
C LEU A 108 -5.43 -14.13 -4.86
N ASN A 109 -6.41 -14.91 -4.39
CA ASN A 109 -7.05 -15.96 -5.19
C ASN A 109 -7.81 -15.41 -6.39
N ARG A 110 -8.31 -14.17 -6.32
CA ARG A 110 -8.97 -13.47 -7.44
C ARG A 110 -7.99 -12.95 -8.49
N VAL A 111 -6.69 -12.94 -8.20
CA VAL A 111 -5.64 -12.55 -9.15
C VAL A 111 -5.20 -13.77 -9.95
N THR A 112 -5.51 -13.78 -11.24
CA THR A 112 -5.25 -14.88 -12.18
C THR A 112 -4.30 -14.49 -13.31
N ILE A 113 -4.08 -13.19 -13.53
CA ILE A 113 -3.24 -12.64 -14.59
C ILE A 113 -1.76 -13.06 -14.39
N PRO A 114 -1.10 -13.62 -15.44
CA PRO A 114 0.26 -14.16 -15.33
C PRO A 114 1.31 -13.18 -14.81
N GLU A 115 1.19 -11.90 -15.16
CA GLU A 115 2.09 -10.81 -14.79
C GLU A 115 2.20 -10.66 -13.27
N TYR A 116 1.13 -10.95 -12.53
CA TYR A 116 1.11 -10.89 -11.08
C TYR A 116 1.52 -12.19 -10.40
N LYS A 117 1.80 -13.27 -11.12
CA LYS A 117 2.08 -14.60 -10.54
C LYS A 117 3.20 -14.56 -9.50
N GLU A 118 4.33 -13.97 -9.85
CA GLU A 118 5.48 -13.89 -8.94
C GLU A 118 5.19 -13.04 -7.70
N LEU A 119 4.48 -11.91 -7.88
CA LEU A 119 4.09 -11.05 -6.79
C LEU A 119 3.09 -11.73 -5.85
N LYS A 120 2.06 -12.39 -6.41
CA LYS A 120 1.08 -13.20 -5.68
C LYS A 120 1.76 -14.28 -4.83
N ASN A 121 2.71 -15.03 -5.41
CA ASN A 121 3.46 -16.06 -4.71
C ASN A 121 4.30 -15.50 -3.55
N ARG A 122 4.89 -14.30 -3.72
CA ARG A 122 5.60 -13.62 -2.63
C ARG A 122 4.67 -13.23 -1.50
N LEU A 123 3.47 -12.73 -1.80
CA LEU A 123 2.49 -12.35 -0.79
C LEU A 123 1.93 -13.55 -0.02
N PHE A 124 1.71 -14.69 -0.67
CA PHE A 124 1.34 -15.92 0.04
C PHE A 124 2.42 -16.39 1.01
N ARG A 125 3.69 -16.42 0.58
CA ARG A 125 4.80 -16.76 1.48
C ARG A 125 4.92 -15.79 2.65
N LEU A 126 4.63 -14.51 2.43
CA LEU A 126 4.61 -13.51 3.51
C LEU A 126 3.49 -13.79 4.53
N ILE A 127 2.32 -14.23 4.08
CA ILE A 127 1.22 -14.67 4.95
C ILE A 127 1.66 -15.88 5.78
N GLU A 128 2.17 -16.93 5.13
CA GLU A 128 2.65 -18.16 5.79
C GLU A 128 3.73 -17.85 6.84
N SER A 129 4.70 -17.00 6.49
CA SER A 129 5.77 -16.60 7.40
C SER A 129 5.28 -15.80 8.60
N LYS A 130 4.20 -15.02 8.45
CA LYS A 130 3.61 -14.25 9.56
C LYS A 130 2.68 -15.09 10.44
N GLN A 131 2.12 -16.17 9.89
CA GLN A 131 1.25 -17.11 10.61
C GLN A 131 2.03 -18.22 11.30
N SER A 132 3.20 -18.58 10.79
CA SER A 132 4.09 -19.53 11.45
C SER A 132 4.60 -18.91 12.76
N PRO A 133 4.54 -19.62 13.90
CA PRO A 133 5.21 -19.15 15.10
C PRO A 133 6.69 -18.97 14.77
N LYS A 134 7.29 -17.85 15.20
CA LYS A 134 8.76 -17.73 15.16
C LYS A 134 9.31 -18.98 15.86
N PRO A 135 10.27 -19.71 15.28
CA PRO A 135 10.95 -20.75 16.04
C PRO A 135 11.48 -20.06 17.30
N ASP A 136 11.12 -20.60 18.46
CA ASP A 136 11.63 -20.15 19.75
C ASP A 136 13.12 -19.87 19.57
N ALA A 137 13.56 -18.69 19.99
CA ALA A 137 14.96 -18.49 20.27
C ALA A 137 15.35 -19.61 21.24
N GLY A 138 16.00 -20.65 20.72
CA GLY A 138 16.41 -21.81 21.48
C GLY A 138 17.20 -21.33 22.70
N PRO A 139 17.11 -22.06 23.83
CA PRO A 139 17.74 -21.62 25.06
C PRO A 139 19.22 -21.33 24.82
N ASP A 140 19.62 -20.11 25.17
CA ASP A 140 21.00 -19.64 25.12
C ASP A 140 21.90 -20.70 25.79
N PRO A 141 22.86 -21.34 25.09
CA PRO A 141 23.66 -22.40 25.69
C PRO A 141 24.75 -21.86 26.64
N ALA A 142 24.68 -20.59 27.04
CA ALA A 142 25.65 -19.93 27.91
C ALA A 142 25.09 -19.72 29.33
N ALA A 143 24.75 -20.81 30.00
CA ALA A 143 24.60 -20.82 31.45
C ALA A 143 25.22 -22.12 31.99
N GLU A 144 26.55 -22.22 31.90
CA GLU A 144 27.28 -23.19 32.72
C GLU A 144 27.17 -22.78 34.19
N PRO A 145 26.70 -23.69 35.07
CA PRO A 145 26.63 -23.42 36.49
C PRO A 145 28.04 -23.52 37.09
N SER A 146 28.56 -22.41 37.58
CA SER A 146 29.67 -22.44 38.53
C SER A 146 29.15 -23.01 39.85
N GLN A 147 29.52 -24.24 40.15
CA GLN A 147 29.44 -24.84 41.49
C GLN A 147 30.83 -25.32 41.90
N PRO A 148 31.08 -25.56 43.19
CA PRO A 148 30.71 -24.76 44.37
C PRO A 148 31.94 -24.05 44.99
#